data_AF-A0A357A4G8-F1
#
_entry.id   AF-A0A357A4G8-F1
#
_cell.length_a   1.000
_cell.length_b   1.000
_cell.length_c   1.000
_cell.angle_alpha   90.00
_cell.angle_beta   90.00
_cell.angle_gamma   90.00
#
_symmetry.space_group_name_H-M   'P 1'
#
loop_
_entity.id
_entity.type
_entity.pdbx_description
1 polymer ?
#
loop_
_entity_poly.entity_id
_entity_poly.type
_entity_poly.pdbx_seq_one_letter_code
_entity_poly.pdbx_strand_id
1 'polypeptide(L)'
;VKFAENTIDAVAAAQAIANLPIMGDYPDVILAEAKYNADQEFYLAVVLDTQARRPVLLGSKKGGVDLDAVMEQMQFVVVDQAFSPFYARRLVLKMGLQGRLIQSVSQIIEKMYRLFVDKDLDVVEINPLGVSPDGSVMALDGKITVNDEALSRHPDMVDLLHQHTPGLVKANPLKLEMNGDRPQKGDKIRDLGFHLMDLEGTIGVLSNGTGLMMATLDLIYSHRGNPGRCLDIAGDFQGGWLADQLCERIEVALDWVLDGTNGEVLLMNLIGSLTPSDRIAETILKTLERRSRSPVSRSIPVILRVVGDPLSPEMEERLAQFQITWIQDLEAAIKAALAPSKL
;
A
#
# COMPACT_ATOMS: atom_id res chain seq x y z
N VAL A 1 -6.52 21.50 12.44
CA VAL A 1 -6.20 22.10 13.75
C VAL A 1 -7.07 23.34 13.97
N LYS A 2 -7.58 23.57 15.20
CA LYS A 2 -8.30 24.80 15.56
C LYS A 2 -7.73 25.38 16.84
N PHE A 3 -7.54 26.70 16.89
CA PHE A 3 -7.11 27.39 18.10
C PHE A 3 -8.31 27.79 18.96
N ALA A 4 -8.13 27.74 20.28
CA ALA A 4 -9.12 28.16 21.26
C ALA A 4 -8.45 29.04 22.32
N GLU A 5 -9.09 30.13 22.70
CA GLU A 5 -8.56 31.07 23.71
C GLU A 5 -9.14 30.80 25.11
N ASN A 6 -10.30 30.16 25.17
CA ASN A 6 -11.00 29.84 26.41
C ASN A 6 -11.71 28.48 26.32
N THR A 7 -12.27 28.03 27.44
CA THR A 7 -12.95 26.72 27.53
C THR A 7 -14.16 26.60 26.61
N ILE A 8 -14.90 27.70 26.37
CA ILE A 8 -16.09 27.69 25.51
C ILE A 8 -15.66 27.45 24.06
N ASP A 9 -14.64 28.18 23.60
CA ASP A 9 -14.07 28.01 22.26
C ASP A 9 -13.49 26.61 22.07
N ALA A 10 -12.83 26.07 23.10
CA ALA A 10 -12.24 24.73 23.05
C ALA A 10 -13.33 23.65 22.88
N VAL A 11 -14.43 23.76 23.61
CA VAL A 11 -15.58 22.84 23.48
C VAL A 11 -16.20 22.95 22.09
N ALA A 12 -16.41 24.17 21.58
CA ALA A 12 -16.96 24.38 20.24
C ALA A 12 -16.02 23.85 19.14
N ALA A 13 -14.72 24.06 19.28
CA ALA A 13 -13.72 23.54 18.37
C ALA A 13 -13.68 22.01 18.38
N ALA A 14 -13.73 21.39 19.56
CA ALA A 14 -13.75 19.93 19.70
C ALA A 14 -14.98 19.31 19.03
N GLN A 15 -16.17 19.88 19.26
CA GLN A 15 -17.41 19.42 18.60
C GLN A 15 -17.33 19.56 17.07
N ALA A 16 -16.76 20.65 16.58
CA ALA A 16 -16.59 20.84 15.14
C ALA A 16 -15.60 19.84 14.53
N ILE A 17 -14.50 19.54 15.22
CA ILE A 17 -13.48 18.57 14.75
C ILE A 17 -14.05 17.15 14.76
N ALA A 18 -14.76 16.75 15.83
CA ALA A 18 -15.39 15.42 15.92
C ALA A 18 -16.33 15.10 14.74
N ASN A 19 -16.95 16.13 14.15
CA ASN A 19 -17.90 15.99 13.05
C ASN A 19 -17.32 16.41 11.69
N LEU A 20 -16.02 16.65 11.59
CA LEU A 20 -15.36 17.02 10.34
C LEU A 20 -14.85 15.75 9.65
N PRO A 21 -15.42 15.35 8.50
CA PRO A 21 -14.86 14.25 7.73
C PRO A 21 -13.53 14.71 7.10
N ILE A 22 -12.46 13.94 7.35
CA ILE A 22 -11.13 14.15 6.79
C ILE A 22 -10.89 12.97 5.84
N MET A 23 -10.89 13.24 4.54
CA MET A 23 -10.73 12.21 3.49
C MET A 23 -11.77 11.08 3.55
N GLY A 24 -12.95 11.34 4.12
CA GLY A 24 -14.04 10.36 4.25
C GLY A 24 -14.18 9.78 5.65
N ASP A 25 -13.14 9.89 6.49
CA ASP A 25 -13.13 9.35 7.85
C ASP A 25 -13.41 10.43 8.90
N TYR A 26 -14.00 10.01 10.01
CA TYR A 26 -14.22 10.88 11.17
C TYR A 26 -13.16 10.59 12.25
N PRO A 27 -12.66 11.61 12.96
CA PRO A 27 -11.65 11.40 13.99
C PRO A 27 -12.22 10.69 15.23
N ASP A 28 -11.57 9.61 15.66
CA ASP A 28 -11.94 8.88 16.89
C ASP A 28 -11.56 9.62 18.18
N VAL A 29 -10.46 10.38 18.12
CA VAL A 29 -9.85 11.06 19.26
C VAL A 29 -9.45 12.48 18.89
N ILE A 30 -9.57 13.38 19.86
CA ILE A 30 -9.12 14.77 19.75
C ILE A 30 -7.94 14.98 20.70
N LEU A 31 -6.81 15.43 20.15
CA LEU A 31 -5.66 15.89 20.93
C LEU A 31 -5.88 17.35 21.33
N ALA A 32 -5.86 17.62 22.63
CA ALA A 32 -5.93 18.97 23.19
C ALA A 32 -4.63 19.30 23.91
N GLU A 33 -3.95 20.35 23.46
CA GLU A 33 -2.66 20.78 23.99
C GLU A 33 -2.57 22.29 24.15
N ALA A 34 -1.58 22.75 24.91
CA ALA A 34 -1.31 24.17 25.06
C ALA A 34 -0.70 24.73 23.77
N LYS A 35 -1.22 25.86 23.29
CA LYS A 35 -0.67 26.53 22.10
C LYS A 35 0.76 26.99 22.36
N TYR A 36 1.71 26.47 21.57
CA TYR A 36 3.08 26.93 21.59
C TYR A 36 3.21 28.30 20.89
N ASN A 37 3.97 29.22 21.48
CA ASN A 37 4.20 30.55 20.90
C ASN A 37 5.38 30.51 19.93
N ALA A 38 5.15 30.03 18.71
CA ALA A 38 6.13 30.04 17.64
C ALA A 38 6.04 31.32 16.79
N ASP A 39 7.18 31.94 16.49
CA ASP A 39 7.30 33.05 15.52
C ASP A 39 7.96 32.60 14.20
N GLN A 40 8.58 31.41 14.19
CA GLN A 40 9.09 30.76 12.99
C GLN A 40 8.72 29.27 13.00
N GLU A 41 8.54 28.71 11.82
CA GLU A 41 8.21 27.31 11.62
C GLU A 41 9.15 26.72 10.58
N PHE A 42 9.82 25.63 10.95
CA PHE A 42 10.75 24.91 10.07
C PHE A 42 10.17 23.57 9.67
N TYR A 43 10.60 23.07 8.51
CA TYR A 43 10.35 21.70 8.08
C TYR A 43 11.62 20.87 8.31
N LEU A 44 11.48 19.67 8.87
CA LEU A 44 12.55 18.69 8.98
C LEU A 44 12.03 17.30 8.61
N ALA A 45 12.84 16.51 7.89
CA ALA A 45 12.54 15.09 7.71
C ALA A 45 13.82 14.24 7.63
N VAL A 46 13.67 12.96 7.96
CA VAL A 46 14.63 11.89 7.68
C VAL A 46 13.90 10.85 6.86
N VAL A 47 14.42 10.55 5.66
CA VAL A 47 13.78 9.63 4.71
C VAL A 47 14.79 8.61 4.19
N LEU A 48 14.33 7.41 3.83
CA LEU A 48 15.12 6.47 3.06
C LEU A 48 15.06 6.83 1.57
N ASP A 49 16.17 7.29 1.00
CA ASP A 49 16.26 7.51 -0.45
C ASP A 49 16.62 6.19 -1.14
N THR A 50 15.71 5.68 -1.96
CA THR A 50 15.86 4.40 -2.67
C THR A 50 16.87 4.46 -3.81
N GLN A 51 17.11 5.63 -4.40
CA GLN A 51 18.12 5.80 -5.46
C GLN A 51 19.52 5.84 -4.86
N ALA A 52 19.71 6.66 -3.82
CA ALA A 52 20.97 6.75 -3.09
C ALA A 52 21.23 5.50 -2.24
N ARG A 53 20.17 4.74 -1.90
CA ARG A 53 20.18 3.61 -0.97
C ARG A 53 20.75 4.00 0.40
N ARG A 54 20.38 5.19 0.86
CA ARG A 54 20.90 5.82 2.09
C ARG A 54 19.83 6.68 2.74
N PRO A 55 19.87 6.87 4.07
CA PRO A 55 19.08 7.90 4.72
C PRO A 55 19.50 9.30 4.25
N VAL A 56 18.52 10.16 4.03
CA VAL A 56 18.70 11.56 3.66
C VAL A 56 18.02 12.45 4.69
N LEU A 57 18.77 13.42 5.21
CA LEU A 57 18.25 14.46 6.08
C LEU A 57 17.75 15.61 5.19
N LEU A 58 16.51 16.04 5.42
CA LEU A 58 15.85 17.12 4.70
C LEU A 58 15.51 18.25 5.68
N GLY A 59 15.61 19.50 5.22
CA GLY A 59 15.23 20.64 6.06
C GLY A 59 15.02 21.93 5.30
N SER A 60 14.04 22.72 5.74
CA SER A 60 13.74 24.07 5.23
C SER A 60 13.38 25.03 6.35
N LYS A 61 13.74 26.30 6.16
CA LYS A 61 13.35 27.42 7.03
C LYS A 61 11.87 27.80 6.92
N LYS A 62 11.15 27.23 5.93
CA LYS A 62 9.71 27.35 5.78
C LYS A 62 9.08 26.00 6.07
N GLY A 63 8.40 25.90 7.19
CA GLY A 63 7.46 24.82 7.54
C GLY A 63 6.04 25.37 7.64
N GLY A 64 5.08 24.49 7.95
CA GLY A 64 3.67 24.88 8.13
C GLY A 64 2.95 25.31 6.84
N VAL A 65 3.58 25.07 5.68
CA VAL A 65 3.06 25.36 4.35
C VAL A 65 3.07 24.10 3.49
N ASP A 66 2.35 24.15 2.36
CA ASP A 66 2.26 23.03 1.42
C ASP A 66 3.66 22.56 0.97
N LEU A 67 3.81 21.24 0.82
CA LEU A 67 5.08 20.60 0.50
C LEU A 67 5.73 21.19 -0.77
N ASP A 68 4.94 21.54 -1.78
CA ASP A 68 5.43 22.12 -3.03
C ASP A 68 6.22 23.42 -2.80
N ALA A 69 5.74 24.29 -1.91
CA ALA A 69 6.43 25.53 -1.55
C ALA A 69 7.68 25.28 -0.71
N VAL A 70 7.69 24.19 0.07
CA VAL A 70 8.84 23.75 0.87
C VAL A 70 9.95 23.20 -0.03
N MET A 71 9.60 22.48 -1.09
CA MET A 71 10.54 21.80 -1.98
C MET A 71 11.50 22.76 -2.68
N GLU A 72 11.06 23.95 -3.07
CA GLU A 72 11.93 24.94 -3.73
C GLU A 72 13.09 25.43 -2.84
N GLN A 73 12.90 25.42 -1.52
CA GLN A 73 13.90 25.90 -0.54
C GLN A 73 14.53 24.75 0.24
N MET A 74 14.22 23.51 -0.13
CA MET A 74 14.65 22.31 0.57
C MET A 74 16.16 22.15 0.50
N GLN A 75 16.77 22.00 1.67
CA GLN A 75 18.15 21.59 1.81
C GLN A 75 18.19 20.12 2.18
N PHE A 76 19.21 19.43 1.68
CA PHE A 76 19.40 18.02 1.99
C PHE A 76 20.86 17.67 2.27
N VAL A 77 21.04 16.59 3.05
CA VAL A 77 22.32 15.98 3.35
C VAL A 77 22.14 14.46 3.36
N VAL A 78 22.85 13.77 2.47
CA VAL A 78 22.90 12.31 2.44
C VAL A 78 23.81 11.81 3.57
N VAL A 79 23.36 10.82 4.33
CA VAL A 79 24.17 10.13 5.33
C VAL A 79 24.86 8.94 4.66
N ASP A 80 26.06 9.18 4.15
CA ASP A 80 26.84 8.23 3.34
C ASP A 80 27.75 7.30 4.18
N GLN A 81 27.91 7.57 5.47
CA GLN A 81 28.69 6.78 6.43
C GLN A 81 27.90 6.55 7.72
N ALA A 82 28.55 6.00 8.76
CA ALA A 82 27.96 5.94 10.09
C ALA A 82 27.57 7.37 10.54
N PHE A 83 26.37 7.51 11.08
CA PHE A 83 25.86 8.82 11.45
C PHE A 83 26.74 9.47 12.51
N SER A 84 26.98 10.77 12.32
CA SER A 84 27.60 11.63 13.30
C SER A 84 26.83 12.94 13.39
N PRO A 85 26.86 13.62 14.55
CA PRO A 85 26.29 14.96 14.72
C PRO A 85 26.72 16.00 13.67
N PHE A 86 27.81 15.75 12.92
CA PHE A 86 28.24 16.60 11.82
C PHE A 86 27.21 16.67 10.68
N TYR A 87 26.52 15.58 10.35
CA TYR A 87 25.50 15.59 9.28
C TYR A 87 24.32 16.52 9.64
N ALA A 88 23.84 16.44 10.88
CA ALA A 88 22.80 17.32 11.39
C ALA A 88 23.22 18.80 11.34
N ARG A 89 24.41 19.12 11.88
CA ARG A 89 24.96 20.49 11.81
C ARG A 89 25.13 20.98 10.37
N ARG A 90 25.58 20.11 9.47
CA ARG A 90 25.74 20.43 8.05
C ARG A 90 24.42 20.80 7.40
N LEU A 91 23.33 20.06 7.68
CA LEU A 91 22.00 20.40 7.18
C LEU A 91 21.53 21.76 7.72
N VAL A 92 21.64 21.96 9.03
CA VAL A 92 21.26 23.19 9.73
C VAL A 92 22.00 24.41 9.20
N LEU A 93 23.30 24.28 8.90
CA LEU A 93 24.09 25.34 8.25
C LEU A 93 23.65 25.59 6.81
N LYS A 94 23.32 24.55 6.03
CA LYS A 94 22.77 24.72 4.67
C LYS A 94 21.42 25.43 4.68
N MET A 95 20.56 25.14 5.67
CA MET A 95 19.32 25.89 5.91
C MET A 95 19.61 27.37 6.25
N GLY A 96 20.85 27.72 6.59
CA GLY A 96 21.27 29.06 6.95
C GLY A 96 20.89 29.44 8.39
N LEU A 97 20.65 28.45 9.26
CA LEU A 97 20.38 28.69 10.68
C LEU A 97 21.66 29.14 11.40
N GLN A 98 21.50 29.95 12.45
CA GLN A 98 22.60 30.62 13.15
C GLN A 98 22.41 30.59 14.66
N GLY A 99 23.48 30.89 15.41
CA GLY A 99 23.44 31.03 16.86
C GLY A 99 22.97 29.75 17.58
N ARG A 100 22.11 29.91 18.59
CA ARG A 100 21.60 28.79 19.42
C ARG A 100 20.78 27.77 18.63
N LEU A 101 20.12 28.21 17.55
CA LEU A 101 19.35 27.31 16.69
C LEU A 101 20.22 26.24 16.03
N ILE A 102 21.53 26.50 15.84
CA ILE A 102 22.44 25.49 15.30
C ILE A 102 22.44 24.26 16.20
N GLN A 103 22.59 24.46 17.51
CA GLN A 103 22.65 23.38 18.47
C GLN A 103 21.27 22.74 18.66
N SER A 104 20.23 23.54 18.91
CA SER A 104 18.88 23.04 19.23
C SER A 104 18.30 22.20 18.08
N VAL A 105 18.39 22.70 16.84
CA VAL A 105 17.83 21.99 15.68
C VAL A 105 18.67 20.77 15.31
N SER A 106 20.01 20.84 15.44
CA SER A 106 20.87 19.67 15.20
C SER A 106 20.54 18.53 16.17
N GLN A 107 20.33 18.83 17.45
CA GLN A 107 19.95 17.81 18.45
C GLN A 107 18.60 17.15 18.13
N ILE A 108 17.65 17.88 17.56
CA ILE A 108 16.38 17.32 17.10
C ILE A 108 16.62 16.37 15.93
N ILE A 109 17.36 16.79 14.91
CA ILE A 109 17.69 15.95 13.75
C ILE A 109 18.45 14.68 14.17
N GLU A 110 19.37 14.77 15.13
CA GLU A 110 20.07 13.61 15.70
C GLU A 110 19.09 12.61 16.35
N LYS A 111 18.11 13.11 17.10
CA LYS A 111 17.07 12.26 17.70
C LYS A 111 16.13 11.67 16.65
N MET A 112 15.75 12.44 15.63
CA MET A 112 14.94 11.96 14.50
C MET A 112 15.66 10.84 13.75
N TYR A 113 16.95 11.02 13.45
CA TYR A 113 17.76 10.02 12.78
C TYR A 113 17.91 8.74 13.63
N ARG A 114 18.14 8.90 14.93
CA ARG A 114 18.20 7.74 15.83
C ARG A 114 16.87 7.00 15.86
N LEU A 115 15.75 7.70 15.99
CA LEU A 115 14.41 7.09 15.93
C LEU A 115 14.20 6.35 14.60
N PHE A 116 14.57 6.98 13.49
CA PHE A 116 14.49 6.41 12.15
C PHE A 116 15.22 5.07 12.04
N VAL A 117 16.47 4.99 12.54
CA VAL A 117 17.26 3.76 12.49
C VAL A 117 16.80 2.72 13.51
N ASP A 118 16.57 3.13 14.76
CA ASP A 118 16.21 2.21 15.86
C ASP A 118 14.87 1.51 15.63
N LYS A 119 13.97 2.13 14.86
CA LYS A 119 12.61 1.64 14.58
C LYS A 119 12.39 1.20 13.14
N ASP A 120 13.45 1.09 12.33
CA ASP A 120 13.37 0.72 10.91
C ASP A 120 12.27 1.51 10.17
N LEU A 121 12.31 2.84 10.26
CA LEU A 121 11.27 3.70 9.69
C LEU A 121 11.63 4.08 8.25
N ASP A 122 10.61 4.31 7.42
CA ASP A 122 10.78 4.85 6.07
C ASP A 122 10.81 6.38 6.07
N VAL A 123 10.07 7.00 6.99
CA VAL A 123 9.98 8.46 7.15
C VAL A 123 9.85 8.85 8.62
N VAL A 124 10.61 9.86 9.03
CA VAL A 124 10.36 10.66 10.25
C VAL A 124 10.32 12.12 9.84
N GLU A 125 9.15 12.74 9.92
CA GLU A 125 8.89 14.11 9.51
C GLU A 125 8.40 14.94 10.70
N ILE A 126 8.88 16.17 10.82
CA ILE A 126 8.36 17.19 11.72
C ILE A 126 7.99 18.40 10.87
N ASN A 127 6.70 18.69 10.78
CA ASN A 127 6.19 19.80 9.97
C ASN A 127 4.89 20.41 10.57
N PRO A 128 4.99 21.48 11.37
CA PRO A 128 6.17 22.30 11.61
C PRO A 128 6.97 21.94 12.87
N LEU A 129 8.27 22.22 12.84
CA LEU A 129 9.08 22.48 14.02
C LEU A 129 8.95 23.98 14.36
N GLY A 130 8.22 24.30 15.42
CA GLY A 130 8.04 25.65 15.91
C GLY A 130 9.27 26.17 16.65
N VAL A 131 9.62 27.42 16.40
CA VAL A 131 10.65 28.18 17.12
C VAL A 131 9.99 29.37 17.78
N SER A 132 10.23 29.54 19.09
CA SER A 132 9.71 30.66 19.85
C SER A 132 10.67 31.87 19.81
N PRO A 133 10.20 33.08 20.19
CA PRO A 133 11.03 34.29 20.16
C PRO A 133 12.31 34.24 21.02
N ASP A 134 12.34 33.39 22.05
CA ASP A 134 13.53 33.16 22.88
C ASP A 134 14.52 32.14 22.26
N GLY A 135 14.16 31.52 21.13
CA GLY A 135 14.93 30.51 20.41
C GLY A 135 14.75 29.08 20.93
N SER A 136 13.76 28.83 21.79
CA SER A 136 13.33 27.47 22.16
C SER A 136 12.59 26.81 20.99
N VAL A 137 12.67 25.49 20.89
CA VAL A 137 12.13 24.71 19.77
C VAL A 137 11.16 23.63 20.24
N MET A 138 10.07 23.41 19.50
CA MET A 138 9.07 22.38 19.78
C MET A 138 8.55 21.77 18.48
N ALA A 139 8.47 20.44 18.43
CA ALA A 139 7.78 19.74 17.33
C ALA A 139 6.27 19.95 17.52
N LEU A 140 5.62 20.64 16.58
CA LEU A 140 4.20 20.96 16.65
C LEU A 140 3.34 19.93 15.93
N ASP A 141 3.90 19.29 14.91
CA ASP A 141 3.29 18.16 14.22
C ASP A 141 4.38 17.21 13.74
N GLY A 142 4.08 15.92 13.73
CA GLY A 142 5.01 14.86 13.40
C GLY A 142 4.34 13.71 12.69
N LYS A 143 4.95 13.27 11.59
CA LYS A 143 4.52 12.11 10.82
C LYS A 143 5.62 11.07 10.80
N ILE A 144 5.25 9.83 11.10
CA ILE A 144 6.15 8.68 11.02
C ILE A 144 5.53 7.67 10.08
N THR A 145 6.31 7.19 9.12
CA THR A 145 5.96 6.06 8.28
C THR A 145 6.86 4.89 8.65
N VAL A 146 6.26 3.78 9.00
CA VAL A 146 6.95 2.55 9.39
C VAL A 146 7.24 1.72 8.15
N ASN A 147 8.36 0.99 8.17
CA ASN A 147 8.61 -0.02 7.14
C ASN A 147 7.85 -1.31 7.48
N ASP A 148 6.86 -1.65 6.66
CA ASP A 148 5.99 -2.80 6.87
C ASP A 148 6.75 -4.14 6.96
N GLU A 149 7.84 -4.28 6.18
CA GLU A 149 8.70 -5.47 6.19
C GLU A 149 9.48 -5.62 7.50
N ALA A 150 9.72 -4.51 8.20
CA ALA A 150 10.44 -4.50 9.47
C ALA A 150 9.53 -4.68 10.70
N LEU A 151 8.20 -4.56 10.55
CA LEU A 151 7.25 -4.60 11.68
C LEU A 151 7.36 -5.87 12.52
N SER A 152 7.68 -7.00 11.90
CA SER A 152 7.90 -8.27 12.61
C SER A 152 9.01 -8.21 13.67
N ARG A 153 9.94 -7.25 13.56
CA ARG A 153 11.03 -7.01 14.52
C ARG A 153 10.67 -6.00 15.62
N HIS A 154 9.53 -5.30 15.51
CA HIS A 154 9.11 -4.24 16.42
C HIS A 154 7.73 -4.53 17.06
N PRO A 155 7.65 -5.48 18.01
CA PRO A 155 6.37 -5.84 18.66
C PRO A 155 5.65 -4.67 19.30
N ASP A 156 6.39 -3.70 19.85
CA ASP A 156 5.83 -2.52 20.50
C ASP A 156 5.11 -1.59 19.51
N MET A 157 5.54 -1.57 18.26
CA MET A 157 4.88 -0.82 17.19
C MET A 157 3.62 -1.53 16.70
N VAL A 158 3.66 -2.86 16.60
CA VAL A 158 2.49 -3.68 16.28
C VAL A 158 1.40 -3.47 17.33
N ASP A 159 1.76 -3.50 18.61
CA ASP A 159 0.83 -3.25 19.71
C ASP A 159 0.23 -1.84 19.67
N LEU A 160 1.02 -0.82 19.32
CA LEU A 160 0.55 0.55 19.17
C LEU A 160 -0.45 0.69 18.02
N LEU A 161 -0.16 0.07 16.88
CA LEU A 161 -1.08 0.04 15.74
C LEU A 161 -2.38 -0.70 16.11
N HIS A 162 -2.29 -1.82 16.84
CA HIS A 162 -3.47 -2.58 17.31
C HIS A 162 -4.41 -1.74 18.17
N GLN A 163 -3.86 -0.92 19.07
CA GLN A 163 -4.64 -0.14 20.02
C GLN A 163 -5.35 1.05 19.38
N HIS A 164 -4.70 1.72 18.44
CA HIS A 164 -5.18 3.00 17.90
C HIS A 164 -5.81 2.88 16.51
N THR A 165 -5.66 1.74 15.84
CA THR A 165 -6.35 1.51 14.57
C THR A 165 -6.82 0.06 14.44
N PRO A 166 -7.81 -0.36 15.25
CA PRO A 166 -8.31 -1.75 15.27
C PRO A 166 -8.90 -2.22 13.94
N GLY A 167 -9.15 -1.31 12.98
CA GLY A 167 -9.51 -1.60 11.59
C GLY A 167 -8.31 -1.92 10.68
N LEU A 168 -7.18 -1.21 10.83
CA LEU A 168 -5.98 -1.42 10.01
C LEU A 168 -5.29 -2.74 10.35
N VAL A 169 -5.28 -3.15 11.62
CA VAL A 169 -4.44 -4.29 12.06
C VAL A 169 -5.16 -5.62 12.26
N LYS A 170 -6.45 -5.69 11.88
CA LYS A 170 -7.02 -6.98 11.48
C LYS A 170 -6.49 -7.46 10.12
N ALA A 171 -5.70 -6.63 9.46
CA ALA A 171 -4.88 -6.99 8.33
C ALA A 171 -3.43 -7.14 8.82
N ASN A 172 -2.85 -8.32 8.62
CA ASN A 172 -1.41 -8.56 8.70
C ASN A 172 -0.64 -7.34 8.11
N PRO A 173 0.47 -6.87 8.71
CA PRO A 173 1.17 -5.63 8.33
C PRO A 173 1.64 -5.51 6.87
N LEU A 174 1.46 -6.52 6.03
CA LEU A 174 1.73 -6.52 4.60
C LEU A 174 0.53 -6.06 3.74
N LYS A 175 -0.41 -5.29 4.30
CA LYS A 175 -1.66 -4.94 3.60
C LYS A 175 -1.94 -3.45 3.62
N LEU A 176 -1.45 -2.77 2.59
CA LEU A 176 -2.15 -1.61 2.07
C LEU A 176 -3.44 -2.10 1.40
N GLU A 177 -4.56 -1.98 2.11
CA GLU A 177 -5.89 -1.96 1.50
C GLU A 177 -6.00 -0.65 0.68
N MET A 178 -5.65 -0.71 -0.60
CA MET A 178 -6.00 0.35 -1.55
C MET A 178 -7.47 0.16 -1.94
N ASN A 179 -8.32 0.94 -1.26
CA ASN A 179 -9.76 1.19 -1.45
C ASN A 179 -10.74 0.38 -0.59
N GLY A 180 -11.40 1.12 0.31
CA GLY A 180 -12.85 1.12 0.47
C GLY A 180 -13.48 -0.06 1.22
N ASP A 181 -13.87 0.20 2.47
CA ASP A 181 -14.89 -0.49 3.26
C ASP A 181 -15.65 -1.65 2.59
N ARG A 182 -15.36 -2.87 3.08
CA ARG A 182 -16.38 -3.86 3.47
C ARG A 182 -15.71 -5.06 4.16
N PRO A 183 -16.01 -5.35 5.45
CA PRO A 183 -15.57 -6.58 6.08
C PRO A 183 -16.37 -7.74 5.47
N GLN A 184 -15.80 -8.43 4.49
CA GLN A 184 -16.38 -9.66 3.94
C GLN A 184 -15.60 -10.88 4.43
N LYS A 185 -16.36 -11.94 4.74
CA LYS A 185 -15.90 -13.28 5.14
C LYS A 185 -14.62 -13.69 4.39
N GLY A 186 -13.52 -13.93 5.10
CA GLY A 186 -12.33 -14.49 4.47
C GLY A 186 -11.07 -14.48 5.33
N ASP A 187 -11.08 -15.06 6.52
CA ASP A 187 -9.86 -15.25 7.34
C ASP A 187 -8.75 -15.93 6.52
N LYS A 188 -9.09 -16.93 5.69
CA LYS A 188 -8.13 -17.67 4.86
C LYS A 188 -7.39 -16.84 3.81
N ILE A 189 -8.05 -15.86 3.19
CA ILE A 189 -7.39 -15.04 2.15
C ILE A 189 -6.41 -14.08 2.81
N ARG A 190 -6.78 -13.60 3.99
CA ARG A 190 -5.92 -12.74 4.77
C ARG A 190 -4.69 -13.50 5.28
N ASP A 191 -4.85 -14.76 5.69
CA ASP A 191 -3.75 -15.62 6.14
C ASP A 191 -2.78 -16.00 5.01
N LEU A 192 -3.27 -16.07 3.77
CA LEU A 192 -2.45 -16.44 2.61
C LEU A 192 -1.61 -15.28 2.05
N GLY A 193 -1.84 -14.04 2.50
CA GLY A 193 -1.06 -12.88 2.08
C GLY A 193 -1.29 -12.47 0.62
N PHE A 194 -2.51 -12.58 0.10
CA PHE A 194 -2.82 -12.08 -1.25
C PHE A 194 -2.91 -10.54 -1.28
N HIS A 195 -2.59 -9.93 -2.42
CA HIS A 195 -2.90 -8.51 -2.67
C HIS A 195 -4.23 -8.39 -3.39
N LEU A 196 -5.14 -7.60 -2.83
CA LEU A 196 -6.51 -7.46 -3.31
C LEU A 196 -6.77 -6.03 -3.75
N MET A 197 -7.52 -5.88 -4.85
CA MET A 197 -8.09 -4.61 -5.28
C MET A 197 -9.55 -4.83 -5.62
N ASP A 198 -10.45 -4.14 -4.90
CA ASP A 198 -11.88 -4.19 -5.16
C ASP A 198 -12.28 -2.93 -5.95
N LEU A 199 -12.51 -3.12 -7.25
CA LEU A 199 -12.88 -2.05 -8.18
C LEU A 199 -14.29 -2.29 -8.72
N GLU A 200 -14.93 -1.24 -9.22
CA GLU A 200 -16.33 -1.28 -9.65
C GLU A 200 -16.54 -1.83 -11.10
N GLY A 201 -15.50 -2.36 -11.72
CA GLY A 201 -15.57 -2.86 -13.09
C GLY A 201 -16.15 -4.27 -13.26
N THR A 202 -16.17 -4.71 -14.52
CA THR A 202 -16.84 -5.95 -14.96
C THR A 202 -15.89 -7.09 -15.27
N ILE A 203 -14.58 -6.85 -15.26
CA ILE A 203 -13.55 -7.86 -15.56
C ILE A 203 -12.87 -8.26 -14.25
N GLY A 204 -13.14 -9.48 -13.76
CA GLY A 204 -12.36 -10.04 -12.66
C GLY A 204 -10.95 -10.37 -13.15
N VAL A 205 -9.92 -10.14 -12.34
CA VAL A 205 -8.53 -10.43 -12.71
C VAL A 205 -7.85 -11.28 -11.63
N LEU A 206 -7.21 -12.37 -12.04
CA LEU A 206 -6.40 -13.20 -11.14
C LEU A 206 -5.00 -13.36 -11.74
N SER A 207 -3.99 -12.92 -11.00
CA SER A 207 -2.57 -13.00 -11.41
C SER A 207 -1.72 -13.60 -10.31
N ASN A 208 -0.52 -14.10 -10.63
CA ASN A 208 0.45 -14.62 -9.65
C ASN A 208 1.77 -13.83 -9.64
N GLY A 209 1.66 -12.51 -9.57
CA GLY A 209 2.78 -11.60 -9.46
C GLY A 209 2.34 -10.14 -9.59
N THR A 210 2.86 -9.27 -8.72
CA THR A 210 2.38 -7.89 -8.62
C THR A 210 2.64 -7.09 -9.89
N GLY A 211 3.84 -7.20 -10.47
CA GLY A 211 4.15 -6.56 -11.75
C GLY A 211 3.30 -7.08 -12.91
N LEU A 212 2.95 -8.38 -12.90
CA LEU A 212 2.07 -8.99 -13.90
C LEU A 212 0.64 -8.48 -13.75
N MET A 213 0.15 -8.37 -12.51
CA MET A 213 -1.16 -7.78 -12.21
C MET A 213 -1.21 -6.34 -12.70
N MET A 214 -0.26 -5.49 -12.32
CA MET A 214 -0.23 -4.08 -12.72
C MET A 214 -0.21 -3.91 -14.24
N ALA A 215 0.66 -4.64 -14.94
CA ALA A 215 0.71 -4.60 -16.41
C ALA A 215 -0.60 -5.07 -17.06
N THR A 216 -1.31 -6.02 -16.44
CA THR A 216 -2.62 -6.49 -16.91
C THR A 216 -3.67 -5.39 -16.76
N LEU A 217 -3.71 -4.72 -15.60
CA LEU A 217 -4.63 -3.61 -15.34
C LEU A 217 -4.36 -2.44 -16.27
N ASP A 218 -3.09 -2.05 -16.46
CA ASP A 218 -2.69 -0.99 -17.39
C ASP A 218 -3.19 -1.26 -18.81
N LEU A 219 -3.04 -2.51 -19.28
CA LEU A 219 -3.51 -2.89 -20.61
C LEU A 219 -5.04 -2.91 -20.70
N ILE A 220 -5.74 -3.40 -19.68
CA ILE A 220 -7.22 -3.32 -19.61
C ILE A 220 -7.65 -1.85 -19.73
N TYR A 221 -7.08 -0.95 -18.93
CA TYR A 221 -7.40 0.47 -18.99
C TYR A 221 -7.05 1.12 -20.33
N SER A 222 -5.89 0.78 -20.92
CA SER A 222 -5.50 1.31 -22.23
C SER A 222 -6.46 0.90 -23.36
N HIS A 223 -7.08 -0.28 -23.23
CA HIS A 223 -8.15 -0.75 -24.11
C HIS A 223 -9.56 -0.32 -23.66
N ARG A 224 -9.67 0.64 -22.72
CA ARG A 224 -10.93 1.18 -22.17
C ARG A 224 -11.81 0.15 -21.48
N GLY A 225 -11.21 -0.92 -20.98
CA GLY A 225 -11.85 -1.85 -20.06
C GLY A 225 -11.99 -1.26 -18.66
N ASN A 226 -12.88 -1.87 -17.87
CA ASN A 226 -13.03 -1.55 -16.46
C ASN A 226 -12.74 -2.80 -15.62
N PRO A 227 -11.57 -2.89 -14.97
CA PRO A 227 -11.28 -4.00 -14.06
C PRO A 227 -12.18 -3.94 -12.83
N GLY A 228 -12.64 -5.11 -12.39
CA GLY A 228 -13.45 -5.30 -11.19
C GLY A 228 -12.60 -5.83 -10.04
N ARG A 229 -13.04 -6.92 -9.40
CA ARG A 229 -12.26 -7.59 -8.36
C ARG A 229 -10.99 -8.20 -8.93
N CYS A 230 -9.85 -7.77 -8.39
CA CYS A 230 -8.53 -8.21 -8.80
C CYS A 230 -7.79 -8.84 -7.62
N LEU A 231 -7.11 -9.95 -7.87
CA LEU A 231 -6.39 -10.70 -6.85
C LEU A 231 -5.03 -11.17 -7.34
N ASP A 232 -3.96 -10.73 -6.67
CA ASP A 232 -2.62 -11.26 -6.85
C ASP A 232 -2.36 -12.37 -5.83
N ILE A 233 -2.27 -13.60 -6.34
CA ILE A 233 -2.09 -14.79 -5.51
C ILE A 233 -0.63 -15.00 -5.09
N ALA A 234 0.35 -14.31 -5.70
CA ALA A 234 1.73 -14.40 -5.22
C ALA A 234 1.91 -13.67 -3.89
N GLY A 235 1.25 -12.51 -3.73
CA GLY A 235 1.50 -11.63 -2.60
C GLY A 235 2.94 -11.13 -2.60
N ASP A 236 3.54 -11.02 -1.40
CA ASP A 236 4.93 -10.58 -1.22
C ASP A 236 5.98 -11.69 -1.45
N PHE A 237 5.55 -12.89 -1.83
CA PHE A 237 6.47 -14.01 -1.97
C PHE A 237 7.40 -13.83 -3.18
N GLN A 238 8.65 -13.49 -2.89
CA GLN A 238 9.73 -13.50 -3.87
C GLN A 238 10.40 -14.88 -3.90
N GLY A 239 9.77 -15.80 -4.65
CA GLY A 239 10.25 -17.16 -4.86
C GLY A 239 9.31 -17.94 -5.76
N GLY A 240 9.80 -19.01 -6.39
CA GLY A 240 8.91 -19.92 -7.10
C GLY A 240 8.10 -20.76 -6.11
N TRP A 241 6.81 -20.95 -6.40
CA TRP A 241 5.95 -21.83 -5.60
C TRP A 241 6.14 -23.29 -6.00
N LEU A 242 6.09 -24.20 -5.03
CA LEU A 242 5.86 -25.61 -5.35
C LEU A 242 4.47 -25.76 -5.98
N ALA A 243 4.34 -26.77 -6.83
CA ALA A 243 3.14 -26.98 -7.61
C ALA A 243 1.86 -27.08 -6.77
N ASP A 244 1.88 -27.81 -5.65
CA ASP A 244 0.72 -27.94 -4.77
C ASP A 244 0.32 -26.60 -4.10
N GLN A 245 1.30 -25.78 -3.73
CA GLN A 245 1.05 -24.48 -3.10
C GLN A 245 0.41 -23.50 -4.09
N LEU A 246 0.89 -23.46 -5.33
CA LEU A 246 0.28 -22.62 -6.36
C LEU A 246 -1.15 -23.08 -6.65
N CYS A 247 -1.38 -24.39 -6.76
CA CYS A 247 -2.70 -24.95 -7.02
C CYS A 247 -3.68 -24.57 -5.88
N GLU A 248 -3.32 -24.82 -4.61
CA GLU A 248 -4.14 -24.45 -3.46
C GLU A 248 -4.49 -22.94 -3.44
N ARG A 249 -3.50 -22.08 -3.73
CA ARG A 249 -3.71 -20.63 -3.80
C ARG A 249 -4.67 -20.25 -4.93
N ILE A 250 -4.57 -20.89 -6.10
CA ILE A 250 -5.50 -20.69 -7.23
C ILE A 250 -6.92 -21.09 -6.81
N GLU A 251 -7.11 -22.22 -6.14
CA GLU A 251 -8.44 -22.69 -5.73
C GLU A 251 -9.13 -21.66 -4.80
N VAL A 252 -8.42 -21.20 -3.78
CA VAL A 252 -8.95 -20.21 -2.82
C VAL A 252 -9.23 -18.87 -3.50
N ALA A 253 -8.32 -18.42 -4.36
CA ALA A 253 -8.41 -17.16 -5.07
C ALA A 253 -9.58 -17.14 -6.06
N LEU A 254 -9.75 -18.22 -6.80
CA LEU A 254 -10.81 -18.38 -7.78
C LEU A 254 -12.19 -18.36 -7.10
N ASP A 255 -12.32 -19.02 -5.95
CA ASP A 255 -13.58 -18.99 -5.20
C ASP A 255 -13.93 -17.55 -4.74
N TRP A 256 -12.95 -16.78 -4.26
CA TRP A 256 -13.19 -15.40 -3.82
C TRP A 256 -13.54 -14.44 -4.95
N VAL A 257 -12.76 -14.44 -6.04
CA VAL A 257 -13.01 -13.55 -7.16
C VAL A 257 -14.41 -13.80 -7.71
N LEU A 258 -14.80 -15.06 -7.90
CA LEU A 258 -16.11 -15.42 -8.43
C LEU A 258 -17.27 -15.17 -7.45
N ASP A 259 -17.06 -15.25 -6.13
CA ASP A 259 -18.09 -14.90 -5.13
C ASP A 259 -18.37 -13.39 -5.12
N GLY A 260 -17.36 -12.61 -5.50
CA GLY A 260 -17.38 -11.17 -5.42
C GLY A 260 -17.69 -10.44 -6.72
N THR A 261 -17.47 -11.07 -7.86
CA THR A 261 -17.64 -10.41 -9.15
C THR A 261 -19.12 -10.14 -9.44
N ASN A 262 -19.48 -8.86 -9.55
CA ASN A 262 -20.56 -8.44 -10.46
C ASN A 262 -20.20 -8.63 -11.94
N GLY A 263 -18.94 -9.01 -12.20
CA GLY A 263 -18.31 -9.11 -13.50
C GLY A 263 -18.91 -10.15 -14.44
N GLU A 264 -18.71 -9.87 -15.72
CA GLU A 264 -19.19 -10.66 -16.84
C GLU A 264 -18.14 -11.65 -17.34
N VAL A 265 -16.87 -11.49 -16.95
CA VAL A 265 -15.74 -12.30 -17.40
C VAL A 265 -14.64 -12.34 -16.34
N LEU A 266 -13.91 -13.46 -16.28
CA LEU A 266 -12.69 -13.61 -15.48
C LEU A 266 -11.48 -13.73 -16.41
N LEU A 267 -10.49 -12.85 -16.23
CA LEU A 267 -9.18 -12.95 -16.86
C LEU A 267 -8.17 -13.51 -15.86
N MET A 268 -7.65 -14.70 -16.14
CA MET A 268 -6.58 -15.33 -15.36
C MET A 268 -5.27 -15.17 -16.11
N ASN A 269 -4.31 -14.43 -15.55
CA ASN A 269 -3.01 -14.19 -16.14
C ASN A 269 -1.89 -14.74 -15.25
N LEU A 270 -1.42 -15.94 -15.58
CA LEU A 270 -0.55 -16.74 -14.73
C LEU A 270 0.76 -17.09 -15.41
N ILE A 271 1.83 -17.21 -14.61
CA ILE A 271 3.13 -17.73 -15.04
C ILE A 271 3.38 -19.06 -14.32
N GLY A 272 3.56 -20.15 -15.08
CA GLY A 272 3.76 -21.52 -14.60
C GLY A 272 5.21 -21.88 -14.33
N SER A 273 6.03 -20.97 -13.80
CA SER A 273 7.48 -21.10 -13.69
C SER A 273 8.00 -22.49 -13.24
N LEU A 274 7.57 -22.96 -12.06
CA LEU A 274 7.91 -24.30 -11.51
C LEU A 274 6.76 -25.30 -11.63
N THR A 275 5.59 -24.85 -12.06
CA THR A 275 4.36 -25.65 -12.09
C THR A 275 3.91 -25.81 -13.52
N PRO A 276 3.89 -27.04 -14.07
CA PRO A 276 3.49 -27.26 -15.45
C PRO A 276 2.14 -26.63 -15.77
N SER A 277 2.03 -25.98 -16.94
CA SER A 277 0.82 -25.28 -17.37
C SER A 277 -0.41 -26.17 -17.35
N ASP A 278 -0.28 -27.45 -17.72
CA ASP A 278 -1.36 -28.44 -17.65
C ASP A 278 -1.87 -28.66 -16.24
N ARG A 279 -0.99 -28.64 -15.22
CA ARG A 279 -1.38 -28.81 -13.82
C ARG A 279 -2.14 -27.59 -13.31
N ILE A 280 -1.74 -26.39 -13.75
CA ILE A 280 -2.46 -25.13 -13.46
C ILE A 280 -3.85 -25.20 -14.10
N ALA A 281 -3.93 -25.53 -15.39
CA ALA A 281 -5.17 -25.65 -16.14
C ALA A 281 -6.12 -26.70 -15.53
N GLU A 282 -5.60 -27.87 -15.15
CA GLU A 282 -6.38 -28.92 -14.48
C GLU A 282 -6.97 -28.44 -13.14
N THR A 283 -6.19 -27.68 -12.35
CA THR A 283 -6.65 -27.15 -11.07
C THR A 283 -7.79 -26.16 -11.25
N ILE A 284 -7.67 -25.27 -12.24
CA ILE A 284 -8.72 -24.30 -12.60
C ILE A 284 -9.97 -25.04 -13.05
N LEU A 285 -9.84 -26.00 -13.97
CA LEU A 285 -10.95 -26.81 -14.47
C LEU A 285 -11.69 -27.53 -13.33
N LYS A 286 -10.96 -28.25 -12.47
CA LYS A 286 -11.54 -28.97 -11.32
C LYS A 286 -12.26 -28.04 -10.37
N THR A 287 -11.72 -26.85 -10.13
CA THR A 287 -12.33 -25.86 -9.24
C THR A 287 -13.63 -25.33 -9.82
N LEU A 288 -13.65 -25.01 -11.11
CA LEU A 288 -14.87 -24.57 -11.81
C LEU A 288 -15.91 -25.69 -11.92
N GLU A 289 -15.50 -26.93 -12.18
CA GLU A 289 -16.38 -28.11 -12.18
C GLU A 289 -17.00 -28.35 -10.80
N ARG A 290 -16.22 -28.23 -9.73
CA ARG A 290 -16.72 -28.34 -8.36
C ARG A 290 -17.75 -27.24 -8.08
N ARG A 291 -17.48 -26.02 -8.54
CA ARG A 291 -18.34 -24.86 -8.33
C ARG A 291 -19.64 -24.93 -9.14
N SER A 292 -19.60 -25.41 -10.38
CA SER A 292 -20.78 -25.52 -11.27
C SER A 292 -21.84 -26.50 -10.77
N ARG A 293 -21.47 -27.42 -9.86
CA ARG A 293 -22.38 -28.32 -9.17
C ARG A 293 -23.14 -27.65 -8.01
N SER A 294 -22.78 -26.42 -7.65
CA SER A 294 -23.46 -25.64 -6.61
C SER A 294 -24.73 -24.98 -7.16
N PRO A 295 -25.89 -25.08 -6.47
CA PRO A 295 -27.15 -24.52 -6.96
C PRO A 295 -27.18 -22.98 -7.05
N VAL A 296 -26.12 -22.29 -6.58
CA VAL A 296 -25.99 -20.83 -6.54
C VAL A 296 -24.90 -20.33 -7.53
N SER A 297 -24.23 -21.21 -8.28
CA SER A 297 -23.12 -20.80 -9.13
C SER A 297 -23.58 -20.17 -10.45
N ARG A 298 -23.10 -18.95 -10.73
CA ARG A 298 -23.21 -18.31 -12.05
C ARG A 298 -22.12 -18.84 -12.97
N SER A 299 -22.46 -19.17 -14.23
CA SER A 299 -21.46 -19.43 -15.27
C SER A 299 -20.84 -18.11 -15.71
N ILE A 300 -19.52 -17.97 -15.59
CA ILE A 300 -18.75 -16.79 -15.98
C ILE A 300 -17.69 -17.26 -16.98
N PRO A 301 -17.63 -16.71 -18.20
CA PRO A 301 -16.56 -16.97 -19.15
C PRO A 301 -15.17 -16.72 -18.54
N VAL A 302 -14.24 -17.64 -18.80
CA VAL A 302 -12.87 -17.54 -18.29
C VAL A 302 -11.90 -17.41 -19.45
N ILE A 303 -11.14 -16.33 -19.48
CA ILE A 303 -9.97 -16.19 -20.34
C ILE A 303 -8.75 -16.61 -19.54
N LEU A 304 -8.08 -17.66 -19.99
CA LEU A 304 -6.89 -18.18 -19.34
C LEU A 304 -5.64 -17.85 -20.17
N ARG A 305 -4.73 -17.08 -19.58
CA ARG A 305 -3.36 -16.95 -20.05
C ARG A 305 -2.45 -17.63 -19.05
N VAL A 306 -1.81 -18.72 -19.48
CA VAL A 306 -0.71 -19.34 -18.72
C VAL A 306 0.55 -19.28 -19.59
N VAL A 307 1.61 -18.69 -19.05
CA VAL A 307 2.94 -18.65 -19.70
C VAL A 307 3.89 -19.59 -18.97
N GLY A 308 4.55 -20.46 -19.72
CA GLY A 308 5.44 -21.49 -19.21
C GLY A 308 5.66 -22.54 -20.30
N ASP A 309 5.61 -23.80 -19.93
CA ASP A 309 5.54 -24.90 -20.90
C ASP A 309 4.23 -24.84 -21.70
N PRO A 310 4.21 -25.28 -22.97
CA PRO A 310 2.99 -25.31 -23.77
C PRO A 310 1.94 -26.20 -23.11
N LEU A 311 0.66 -25.80 -23.21
CA LEU A 311 -0.44 -26.68 -22.83
C LEU A 311 -0.46 -27.89 -23.77
N SER A 312 -0.82 -29.05 -23.23
CA SER A 312 -1.07 -30.21 -24.09
C SER A 312 -2.35 -30.00 -24.93
N PRO A 313 -2.39 -30.51 -26.17
CA PRO A 313 -3.59 -30.42 -27.01
C PRO A 313 -4.85 -31.00 -26.33
N GLU A 314 -4.68 -32.07 -25.55
CA GLU A 314 -5.75 -32.67 -24.75
C GLU A 314 -6.29 -31.69 -23.69
N MET A 315 -5.41 -30.95 -23.02
CA MET A 315 -5.82 -29.94 -22.05
C MET A 315 -6.55 -28.78 -22.72
N GLU A 316 -6.05 -28.29 -23.86
CA GLU A 316 -6.71 -27.21 -24.63
C GLU A 316 -8.14 -27.61 -25.03
N GLU A 317 -8.35 -28.83 -25.52
CA GLU A 317 -9.68 -29.34 -25.87
C GLU A 317 -10.61 -29.41 -24.65
N ARG A 318 -10.10 -29.86 -23.49
CA ARG A 318 -10.88 -29.95 -22.25
C ARG A 318 -11.26 -28.57 -21.71
N LEU A 319 -10.37 -27.59 -21.80
CA LEU A 319 -10.65 -26.20 -21.41
C LEU A 319 -11.77 -25.60 -22.29
N ALA A 320 -11.71 -25.82 -23.60
CA ALA A 320 -12.71 -25.33 -24.54
C ALA A 320 -14.12 -25.89 -24.26
N GLN A 321 -14.23 -27.15 -23.83
CA GLN A 321 -15.51 -27.76 -23.43
C GLN A 321 -16.17 -27.07 -22.22
N PHE A 322 -15.39 -26.36 -21.41
CA PHE A 322 -15.85 -25.66 -20.20
C PHE A 322 -15.93 -24.14 -20.36
N GLN A 323 -16.01 -23.62 -21.60
CA GLN A 323 -16.02 -22.18 -21.89
C GLN A 323 -14.79 -21.44 -21.36
N ILE A 324 -13.66 -22.13 -21.27
CA ILE A 324 -12.37 -21.54 -20.93
C ILE A 324 -11.59 -21.34 -22.22
N THR A 325 -11.31 -20.09 -22.56
CA THR A 325 -10.53 -19.75 -23.74
C THR A 325 -9.08 -19.52 -23.33
N TRP A 326 -8.18 -20.39 -23.79
CA TRP A 326 -6.75 -20.21 -23.57
C TRP A 326 -6.13 -19.31 -24.64
N ILE A 327 -5.38 -18.29 -24.20
CA ILE A 327 -4.68 -17.35 -25.08
C ILE A 327 -3.30 -17.05 -24.50
N GLN A 328 -2.26 -17.28 -25.31
CA GLN A 328 -0.87 -17.08 -24.88
C GLN A 328 -0.45 -15.59 -24.84
N ASP A 329 -0.90 -14.81 -25.82
CA ASP A 329 -0.59 -13.38 -25.90
C ASP A 329 -1.48 -12.56 -24.95
N LEU A 330 -0.87 -11.63 -24.20
CA LEU A 330 -1.58 -10.86 -23.19
C LEU A 330 -2.57 -9.86 -23.80
N GLU A 331 -2.19 -9.19 -24.88
CA GLU A 331 -3.05 -8.19 -25.52
C GLU A 331 -4.27 -8.87 -26.16
N ALA A 332 -4.07 -10.02 -26.80
CA ALA A 332 -5.14 -10.86 -27.33
C ALA A 332 -6.07 -11.37 -26.22
N ALA A 333 -5.52 -11.80 -25.07
CA ALA A 333 -6.32 -12.25 -23.92
C ALA A 333 -7.21 -11.12 -23.38
N ILE A 334 -6.66 -9.90 -23.29
CA ILE A 334 -7.41 -8.72 -22.83
C ILE A 334 -8.50 -8.34 -23.83
N LYS A 335 -8.20 -8.36 -25.13
CA LYS A 335 -9.22 -8.11 -26.18
C LYS A 335 -10.36 -9.13 -26.13
N ALA A 336 -10.05 -10.40 -25.85
CA ALA A 336 -11.07 -11.43 -25.65
C ALA A 336 -11.92 -11.16 -24.41
N ALA A 337 -11.29 -10.77 -23.29
CA ALA A 337 -12.01 -10.41 -22.07
C ALA A 337 -12.93 -9.19 -22.26
N LEU A 338 -12.56 -8.23 -23.10
CA LEU A 338 -13.38 -7.04 -23.38
C LEU A 338 -14.58 -7.30 -24.30
N ALA A 339 -14.62 -8.45 -24.97
CA ALA A 339 -15.70 -8.82 -25.90
C ALA A 339 -16.28 -10.20 -25.55
N PRO A 340 -16.81 -10.40 -24.33
CA PRO A 340 -17.22 -11.73 -23.85
C PRO A 340 -18.40 -12.31 -24.65
N SER A 341 -19.19 -11.47 -25.33
CA SER A 341 -20.29 -11.89 -26.21
C SER A 341 -19.84 -12.54 -27.54
N LYS A 342 -18.54 -12.56 -27.82
CA LYS A 342 -17.95 -13.19 -29.02
C LYS A 342 -17.25 -14.53 -28.72
N LEU A 343 -17.30 -14.99 -27.47
CA LEU A 343 -16.78 -16.28 -26.98
C LEU A 343 -17.90 -17.30 -26.90
#